data_AF-F9WBC2-F1
#
_entry.id   AF-F9WBC2-F1
#
_cell.length_a   1.000
_cell.length_b   1.000
_cell.length_c   1.000
_cell.angle_alpha   90.00
_cell.angle_beta   90.00
_cell.angle_gamma   90.00
#
_symmetry.space_group_name_H-M   'P 1'
#
loop_
_entity.id
_entity.type
_entity.pdbx_description
1 polymer ?
#
loop_
_entity_poly.entity_id
_entity_poly.type
_entity_poly.pdbx_seq_one_letter_code
_entity_poly.pdbx_strand_id
1 'polypeptide(L)'
;MMKFLVVVMVVIGVVRADEVGAAATLTNHNEASHRALCDFLKVAVDKWEHVKTRGPTDPLKKALKDTIFGYGSGEEDVEVLKSKLPSDYDEVGSGLLSDRSLWCGQPRDEDRVQQRRWPGHSGPHDLVCLCTAGENGWPVNSTSDTGSTLCGHNKDALEAGEKWWSGTKNMKKKDAIQKTWEVTVNQCLSGYSQGTDLVSALQKFKDKIKKTIFDDETRYILGEGGTGWSPCNGNAQVCVTYYPNRTSTNTWWSDLEKAFVQDEKIEKQRAEEEKRKQQQEAAKKDKNKTEDIKSTTPTTNQTEQNKTATLHETMRKLNLTSGTPIIPPSSWLLRAVFLI
;
A
#
# COMPACT_ATOMS: atom_id res chain seq x y z
N MET A 1 -10.71 26.21 -80.12
CA MET A 1 -11.51 25.23 -79.35
C MET A 1 -10.71 23.93 -79.33
N MET A 2 -9.92 23.70 -78.27
CA MET A 2 -10.21 22.75 -77.17
C MET A 2 -10.26 21.30 -77.72
N LYS A 3 -9.39 20.37 -77.33
CA LYS A 3 -9.18 19.89 -75.96
C LYS A 3 -7.85 19.13 -75.85
N PHE A 4 -7.03 19.50 -74.87
CA PHE A 4 -5.98 18.65 -74.33
C PHE A 4 -6.64 17.43 -73.68
N LEU A 5 -6.31 16.23 -74.14
CA LEU A 5 -6.71 14.98 -73.49
C LEU A 5 -5.74 14.72 -72.34
N VAL A 6 -6.21 15.02 -71.13
CA VAL A 6 -5.59 14.69 -69.86
C VAL A 6 -5.55 13.16 -69.72
N VAL A 7 -4.35 12.61 -69.70
CA VAL A 7 -4.08 11.22 -69.31
C VAL A 7 -4.26 11.13 -67.80
N VAL A 8 -5.43 10.67 -67.35
CA VAL A 8 -5.70 10.34 -65.95
C VAL A 8 -5.01 9.01 -65.65
N MET A 9 -3.86 9.07 -64.97
CA MET A 9 -3.25 7.91 -64.32
C MET A 9 -4.22 7.40 -63.26
N VAL A 10 -4.90 6.30 -63.57
CA VAL A 10 -5.62 5.48 -62.59
C VAL A 10 -4.54 4.78 -61.74
N VAL A 11 -4.19 5.41 -60.62
CA VAL A 11 -3.51 4.72 -59.52
C VAL A 11 -4.54 3.74 -58.96
N ILE A 12 -4.42 2.48 -59.36
CA ILE A 12 -5.05 1.36 -58.66
C ILE A 12 -4.35 1.28 -57.31
N GLY A 13 -4.83 2.08 -56.36
CA GLY A 13 -4.51 1.93 -54.97
C GLY A 13 -4.99 0.55 -54.54
N VAL A 14 -4.04 -0.30 -54.17
CA VAL A 14 -4.30 -1.56 -53.47
C VAL A 14 -5.05 -1.20 -52.19
N VAL A 15 -6.38 -1.26 -52.24
CA VAL A 15 -7.21 -1.32 -51.05
C VAL A 15 -6.86 -2.66 -50.42
N ARG A 16 -6.00 -2.65 -49.40
CA ARG A 16 -5.92 -3.77 -48.48
C ARG A 16 -7.29 -3.87 -47.83
N ALA A 17 -8.05 -4.87 -48.28
CA ALA A 17 -9.17 -5.41 -47.55
C ALA A 17 -8.65 -6.09 -46.29
N ASP A 18 -8.31 -5.28 -45.29
CA ASP A 18 -8.28 -5.69 -43.89
C ASP A 18 -9.51 -5.09 -43.21
N GLU A 19 -10.70 -5.28 -43.80
CA GLU A 19 -11.96 -5.34 -43.05
C GLU A 19 -12.06 -6.73 -42.41
N VAL A 20 -11.13 -7.02 -41.50
CA VAL A 20 -11.45 -7.89 -40.38
C VAL A 20 -12.26 -6.98 -39.46
N GLY A 21 -13.58 -7.19 -39.43
CA GLY A 21 -14.50 -6.45 -38.57
C GLY A 21 -13.83 -6.20 -37.23
N ALA A 22 -13.68 -4.93 -36.87
CA ALA A 22 -13.02 -4.51 -35.64
C ALA A 22 -13.63 -5.33 -34.50
N ALA A 23 -12.88 -6.33 -34.03
CA ALA A 23 -13.24 -7.05 -32.83
C ALA A 23 -13.36 -5.97 -31.78
N ALA A 24 -14.57 -5.74 -31.28
CA ALA A 24 -14.82 -4.77 -30.22
C ALA A 24 -13.76 -5.02 -29.16
N THR A 25 -12.84 -4.08 -28.98
CA THR A 25 -11.74 -4.25 -28.05
C THR A 25 -12.38 -4.32 -26.68
N LEU A 26 -12.44 -5.52 -26.10
CA LEU A 26 -13.02 -5.76 -24.79
C LEU A 26 -12.29 -4.84 -23.80
N THR A 27 -12.99 -3.85 -23.27
CA THR A 27 -12.38 -2.88 -22.37
C THR A 27 -12.41 -3.42 -20.95
N ASN A 28 -11.23 -3.53 -20.34
CA ASN A 28 -11.10 -3.81 -18.91
C ASN A 28 -10.89 -2.49 -18.17
N HIS A 29 -11.99 -1.92 -17.72
CA HIS A 29 -12.02 -0.64 -17.05
C HIS A 29 -11.19 -0.70 -15.76
N ASN A 30 -10.41 0.34 -15.52
CA ASN A 30 -9.50 0.48 -14.37
C ASN A 30 -8.44 -0.63 -14.20
N GLU A 31 -8.18 -1.51 -15.18
CA GLU A 31 -7.24 -2.63 -15.03
C GLU A 31 -5.88 -2.21 -14.46
N ALA A 32 -5.24 -1.21 -15.09
CA ALA A 32 -3.91 -0.78 -14.71
C ALA A 32 -3.86 -0.16 -13.31
N SER A 33 -4.87 0.61 -12.93
CA SER A 33 -5.02 1.22 -11.61
C SER A 33 -5.26 0.17 -10.54
N HIS A 34 -6.17 -0.76 -10.81
CA HIS A 34 -6.51 -1.88 -9.93
C HIS A 34 -5.28 -2.74 -9.68
N ARG A 35 -4.61 -3.17 -10.74
CA ARG A 35 -3.43 -4.03 -10.64
C ARG A 35 -2.34 -3.39 -9.81
N ALA A 36 -2.02 -2.11 -10.07
CA ALA A 36 -0.97 -1.42 -9.34
C ALA A 36 -1.29 -1.28 -7.84
N LEU A 37 -2.54 -0.95 -7.49
CA LEU A 37 -2.98 -0.89 -6.09
C LEU A 37 -3.02 -2.27 -5.42
N CYS A 38 -3.51 -3.28 -6.14
CA CYS A 38 -3.59 -4.66 -5.65
C CYS A 38 -2.20 -5.25 -5.38
N ASP A 39 -1.28 -5.07 -6.31
CA ASP A 39 0.11 -5.52 -6.18
C ASP A 39 0.81 -4.79 -5.02
N PHE A 40 0.58 -3.49 -4.88
CA PHE A 40 1.06 -2.73 -3.72
C PHE A 40 0.50 -3.29 -2.40
N LEU A 41 -0.80 -3.55 -2.30
CA LEU A 41 -1.42 -4.05 -1.07
C LEU A 41 -0.89 -5.42 -0.66
N LYS A 42 -0.62 -6.31 -1.62
CA LYS A 42 0.03 -7.59 -1.33
C LYS A 42 1.40 -7.42 -0.69
N VAL A 43 2.20 -6.47 -1.18
CA VAL A 43 3.51 -6.11 -0.60
C VAL A 43 3.36 -5.43 0.76
N ALA A 44 2.36 -4.56 0.92
CA ALA A 44 2.08 -3.87 2.18
C ALA A 44 1.67 -4.86 3.29
N VAL A 45 0.80 -5.83 2.97
CA VAL A 45 0.39 -6.91 3.89
C VAL A 45 1.58 -7.79 4.28
N ASP A 46 2.41 -8.17 3.32
CA ASP A 46 3.65 -8.92 3.58
C ASP A 46 4.59 -8.13 4.51
N LYS A 47 4.77 -6.83 4.26
CA LYS A 47 5.57 -5.96 5.14
C LYS A 47 4.97 -5.79 6.52
N TRP A 48 3.64 -5.71 6.63
CA TRP A 48 2.92 -5.57 7.90
C TRP A 48 3.27 -6.70 8.88
N GLU A 49 3.35 -7.94 8.40
CA GLU A 49 3.73 -9.10 9.21
C GLU A 49 5.10 -8.93 9.88
N HIS A 50 6.03 -8.22 9.24
CA HIS A 50 7.35 -7.93 9.78
C HIS A 50 7.40 -6.72 10.74
N VAL A 51 6.48 -5.77 10.61
CA VAL A 51 6.52 -4.52 11.39
C VAL A 51 5.47 -4.46 12.49
N LYS A 52 4.46 -5.34 12.49
CA LYS A 52 3.34 -5.30 13.46
C LYS A 52 3.77 -5.46 14.92
N THR A 53 4.91 -6.10 15.17
CA THR A 53 5.48 -6.26 16.53
C THR A 53 6.32 -5.05 16.98
N ARG A 54 6.60 -4.09 16.10
CA ARG A 54 7.33 -2.86 16.45
C ARG A 54 6.51 -2.00 17.43
N GLY A 55 7.21 -1.09 18.11
CA GLY A 55 6.62 -0.18 19.08
C GLY A 55 5.48 0.67 18.49
N PRO A 56 4.48 1.08 19.29
CA PRO A 56 3.31 1.82 18.79
C PRO A 56 3.64 3.20 18.19
N THR A 57 4.79 3.76 18.53
CA THR A 57 5.31 5.03 17.98
C THR A 57 6.15 4.84 16.72
N ASP A 58 6.32 3.61 16.24
CA ASP A 58 7.05 3.34 15.00
C ASP A 58 6.29 3.91 13.79
N PRO A 59 6.90 4.82 13.01
CA PRO A 59 6.19 5.53 11.96
C PRO A 59 5.77 4.60 10.82
N LEU A 60 6.60 3.61 10.48
CA LEU A 60 6.30 2.64 9.42
C LEU A 60 5.17 1.70 9.82
N LYS A 61 5.17 1.19 11.06
CA LYS A 61 4.06 0.42 11.62
C LYS A 61 2.76 1.24 11.54
N LYS A 62 2.77 2.47 12.05
CA LYS A 62 1.57 3.31 12.04
C LYS A 62 1.03 3.53 10.62
N ALA A 63 1.89 3.92 9.69
CA ALA A 63 1.46 4.22 8.32
C ALA A 63 0.98 2.96 7.56
N LEU A 64 1.61 1.80 7.78
CA LEU A 64 1.12 0.54 7.20
C LEU A 64 -0.21 0.11 7.82
N LYS A 65 -0.41 0.29 9.12
CA LYS A 65 -1.71 0.06 9.76
C LYS A 65 -2.79 0.92 9.13
N ASP A 66 -2.56 2.24 9.04
CA ASP A 66 -3.50 3.19 8.45
C ASP A 66 -3.74 2.85 6.96
N THR A 67 -2.73 2.39 6.22
CA THR A 67 -2.84 1.96 4.82
C THR A 67 -3.73 0.73 4.62
N ILE A 68 -3.56 -0.29 5.45
CA ILE A 68 -4.24 -1.60 5.29
C ILE A 68 -5.62 -1.58 5.95
N PHE A 69 -5.70 -1.14 7.19
CA PHE A 69 -6.93 -1.20 8.00
C PHE A 69 -7.73 0.10 7.96
N GLY A 70 -7.05 1.22 7.65
CA GLY A 70 -7.64 2.54 7.59
C GLY A 70 -7.45 3.37 8.85
N TYR A 71 -7.50 4.69 8.67
CA TYR A 71 -7.35 5.64 9.76
C TYR A 71 -8.38 5.41 10.88
N GLY A 72 -7.90 5.46 12.12
CA GLY A 72 -8.75 5.27 13.31
C GLY A 72 -9.21 3.83 13.54
N SER A 73 -8.78 2.88 12.70
CA SER A 73 -9.13 1.48 12.89
C SER A 73 -8.46 0.88 14.13
N GLY A 74 -9.25 0.16 14.92
CA GLY A 74 -8.75 -0.71 15.99
C GLY A 74 -8.26 -2.07 15.49
N GLU A 75 -8.55 -2.43 14.23
CA GLU A 75 -8.17 -3.70 13.62
C GLU A 75 -6.68 -3.73 13.28
N GLU A 76 -6.06 -4.90 13.48
CA GLU A 76 -4.64 -5.18 13.17
C GLU A 76 -4.43 -6.58 12.55
N ASP A 77 -5.51 -7.37 12.44
CA ASP A 77 -5.52 -8.71 11.88
C ASP A 77 -6.06 -8.71 10.43
N VAL A 78 -5.19 -9.08 9.50
CA VAL A 78 -5.50 -9.15 8.06
C VAL A 78 -6.56 -10.22 7.75
N GLU A 79 -6.58 -11.34 8.48
CA GLU A 79 -7.57 -12.39 8.27
C GLU A 79 -8.96 -11.94 8.74
N VAL A 80 -9.04 -11.17 9.82
CA VAL A 80 -10.30 -10.53 10.23
C VAL A 80 -10.76 -9.53 9.17
N LEU A 81 -9.86 -8.71 8.63
CA LEU A 81 -10.16 -7.77 7.55
C LEU A 81 -10.68 -8.48 6.28
N LYS A 82 -10.12 -9.62 5.91
CA LYS A 82 -10.57 -10.42 4.75
C LYS A 82 -11.93 -11.08 4.99
N SER A 83 -12.23 -11.45 6.23
CA SER A 83 -13.44 -12.22 6.56
C SER A 83 -14.75 -11.45 6.44
N LYS A 84 -14.72 -10.11 6.53
CA LYS A 84 -15.93 -9.29 6.53
C LYS A 84 -15.69 -7.89 5.97
N LEU A 85 -16.72 -7.35 5.32
CA LEU A 85 -16.78 -5.93 4.96
C LEU A 85 -16.77 -5.07 6.24
N PRO A 86 -16.00 -3.97 6.30
CA PRO A 86 -16.02 -3.06 7.44
C PRO A 86 -17.42 -2.50 7.71
N SER A 87 -17.83 -2.46 8.98
CA SER A 87 -19.17 -2.05 9.41
C SER A 87 -19.52 -0.60 9.06
N ASP A 88 -18.54 0.24 8.73
CA ASP A 88 -18.81 1.60 8.25
C ASP A 88 -19.71 1.58 7.00
N TYR A 89 -19.59 0.55 6.17
CA TYR A 89 -20.43 0.38 4.98
C TYR A 89 -21.89 -0.02 5.30
N ASP A 90 -22.24 -0.31 6.55
CA ASP A 90 -23.63 -0.54 6.96
C ASP A 90 -24.49 0.72 6.76
N GLU A 91 -23.88 1.91 6.76
CA GLU A 91 -24.54 3.19 6.53
C GLU A 91 -24.79 3.48 5.04
N VAL A 92 -24.15 2.72 4.14
CA VAL A 92 -24.34 2.88 2.70
C VAL A 92 -25.71 2.36 2.29
N GLY A 93 -26.61 3.29 1.96
CA GLY A 93 -28.00 2.99 1.58
C GLY A 93 -29.03 3.69 2.46
N SER A 94 -28.61 4.26 3.60
CA SER A 94 -29.45 5.08 4.47
C SER A 94 -29.01 6.55 4.49
N GLY A 95 -29.91 7.46 4.12
CA GLY A 95 -29.73 8.90 4.33
C GLY A 95 -28.71 9.60 3.43
N LEU A 96 -28.26 10.77 3.90
CA LEU A 96 -27.39 11.71 3.16
C LEU A 96 -25.98 11.14 2.86
N LEU A 97 -25.54 10.13 3.61
CA LEU A 97 -24.23 9.50 3.44
C LEU A 97 -24.22 8.41 2.37
N SER A 98 -25.34 8.15 1.69
CA SER A 98 -25.40 7.10 0.66
C SER A 98 -24.79 7.51 -0.69
N ASP A 99 -24.41 8.77 -0.86
CA ASP A 99 -23.80 9.27 -2.08
C ASP A 99 -22.35 8.79 -2.20
N ARG A 100 -22.07 8.00 -3.24
CA ARG A 100 -20.72 7.52 -3.57
C ARG A 100 -19.70 8.64 -3.67
N SER A 101 -20.09 9.83 -4.13
CA SER A 101 -19.16 10.96 -4.25
C SER A 101 -18.56 11.35 -2.90
N LEU A 102 -19.29 11.19 -1.80
CA LEU A 102 -18.78 11.44 -0.44
C LEU A 102 -17.70 10.45 -0.01
N TRP A 103 -17.77 9.22 -0.52
CA TRP A 103 -16.84 8.15 -0.14
C TRP A 103 -15.62 8.15 -1.05
N CYS A 104 -15.82 8.36 -2.35
CA CYS A 104 -14.82 8.10 -3.38
C CYS A 104 -14.31 9.36 -4.08
N GLY A 105 -14.99 10.50 -3.95
CA GLY A 105 -14.69 11.68 -4.74
C GLY A 105 -14.45 12.97 -3.96
N GLN A 106 -15.12 13.18 -2.83
CA GLN A 106 -15.07 14.43 -2.08
C GLN A 106 -14.09 14.31 -0.91
N PRO A 107 -13.39 15.41 -0.55
CA PRO A 107 -12.50 15.40 0.59
C PRO A 107 -13.25 15.12 1.88
N ARG A 108 -12.50 14.76 2.92
CA ARG A 108 -13.07 14.66 4.26
C ARG A 108 -13.44 16.06 4.74
N ASP A 109 -14.69 16.22 5.12
CA ASP A 109 -15.22 17.43 5.72
C ASP A 109 -15.35 17.21 7.24
N GLU A 110 -14.60 17.95 8.04
CA GLU A 110 -14.61 17.82 9.51
C GLU A 110 -15.97 18.21 10.10
N ASP A 111 -16.71 19.09 9.42
CA ASP A 111 -18.06 19.49 9.82
C ASP A 111 -19.10 18.41 9.50
N ARG A 112 -18.76 17.43 8.64
CA ARG A 112 -19.57 16.24 8.38
C ARG A 112 -19.24 15.16 9.40
N VAL A 113 -19.79 15.31 10.59
CA VAL A 113 -19.63 14.45 11.78
C VAL A 113 -19.72 12.94 11.52
N GLN A 114 -20.33 12.51 10.40
CA GLN A 114 -20.58 11.10 10.07
C GLN A 114 -19.79 10.56 8.87
N GLN A 115 -18.89 11.32 8.25
CA GLN A 115 -18.09 10.79 7.12
C GLN A 115 -16.98 9.85 7.63
N ARG A 116 -17.33 8.56 7.80
CA ARG A 116 -16.40 7.53 8.32
C ARG A 116 -15.33 7.12 7.33
N ARG A 117 -15.62 7.19 6.04
CA ARG A 117 -14.68 6.90 4.96
C ARG A 117 -14.64 8.07 3.98
N TRP A 118 -13.48 8.25 3.38
CA TRP A 118 -13.21 9.27 2.38
C TRP A 118 -12.13 8.75 1.43
N PRO A 119 -11.88 9.44 0.30
CA PRO A 119 -10.90 9.02 -0.69
C PRO A 119 -9.48 9.01 -0.09
N GLY A 120 -8.79 7.88 -0.14
CA GLY A 120 -7.49 7.74 0.52
C GLY A 120 -7.54 7.41 2.01
N HIS A 121 -8.70 7.01 2.54
CA HIS A 121 -8.83 6.48 3.90
C HIS A 121 -7.99 5.20 4.12
N SER A 122 -7.97 4.30 3.14
CA SER A 122 -7.12 3.09 3.13
C SER A 122 -7.02 2.54 1.72
N GLY A 123 -6.02 1.70 1.44
CA GLY A 123 -5.90 1.04 0.14
C GLY A 123 -7.10 0.13 -0.18
N PRO A 124 -7.62 -0.69 0.76
CA PRO A 124 -8.84 -1.47 0.52
C PRO A 124 -10.08 -0.62 0.23
N HIS A 125 -10.22 0.55 0.87
CA HIS A 125 -11.31 1.48 0.56
C HIS A 125 -11.20 2.02 -0.87
N ASP A 126 -9.98 2.38 -1.29
CA ASP A 126 -9.72 2.84 -2.66
C ASP A 126 -10.06 1.75 -3.71
N LEU A 127 -9.78 0.47 -3.42
CA LEU A 127 -10.20 -0.65 -4.27
C LEU A 127 -11.73 -0.77 -4.39
N VAL A 128 -12.48 -0.59 -3.30
CA VAL A 128 -13.95 -0.55 -3.35
C VAL A 128 -14.42 0.56 -4.28
N CYS A 129 -13.87 1.77 -4.13
CA CYS A 129 -14.21 2.92 -4.97
C CYS A 129 -13.84 2.72 -6.44
N LEU A 130 -12.74 2.03 -6.72
CA LEU A 130 -12.26 1.77 -8.09
C LEU A 130 -13.04 0.65 -8.80
N CYS A 131 -13.46 -0.38 -8.05
CA CYS A 131 -13.91 -1.65 -8.62
C CYS A 131 -15.38 -2.00 -8.33
N THR A 132 -16.13 -1.11 -7.67
CA THR A 132 -17.59 -1.24 -7.56
C THR A 132 -18.27 -0.63 -8.78
N ALA A 133 -19.15 -1.39 -9.42
CA ALA A 133 -19.93 -0.90 -10.55
C ALA A 133 -20.73 0.37 -10.18
N GLY A 134 -20.65 1.36 -11.05
CA GLY A 134 -21.39 2.61 -11.01
C GLY A 134 -22.84 2.45 -11.44
N GLU A 135 -23.53 3.57 -11.56
CA GLU A 135 -24.96 3.67 -11.86
C GLU A 135 -25.41 2.72 -12.97
N ASN A 136 -26.50 1.98 -12.70
CA ASN A 136 -27.06 0.98 -13.60
C ASN A 136 -26.05 -0.08 -14.08
N GLY A 137 -25.04 -0.37 -13.26
CA GLY A 137 -24.01 -1.37 -13.54
C GLY A 137 -22.87 -0.91 -14.42
N TRP A 138 -22.78 0.39 -14.76
CA TRP A 138 -21.69 0.90 -15.58
C TRP A 138 -20.32 0.67 -14.90
N PRO A 139 -19.24 0.32 -15.62
CA PRO A 139 -19.11 0.20 -17.07
C PRO A 139 -19.32 -1.22 -17.59
N VAL A 140 -19.91 -2.13 -16.82
CA VAL A 140 -20.07 -3.55 -17.20
C VAL A 140 -21.53 -3.94 -17.45
N ASN A 141 -22.42 -2.98 -17.63
CA ASN A 141 -23.82 -3.24 -17.92
C ASN A 141 -24.04 -3.68 -19.38
N SER A 142 -25.28 -4.04 -19.72
CA SER A 142 -25.62 -4.54 -21.06
C SER A 142 -25.56 -3.47 -22.17
N THR A 143 -25.50 -2.19 -21.79
CA THR A 143 -25.32 -1.08 -22.74
C THR A 143 -23.85 -0.77 -23.03
N SER A 144 -22.94 -1.34 -22.24
CA SER A 144 -21.50 -1.30 -22.50
C SER A 144 -21.11 -2.24 -23.64
N ASP A 145 -19.88 -2.09 -24.14
CA ASP A 145 -19.29 -3.05 -25.08
C ASP A 145 -19.43 -4.48 -24.53
N THR A 146 -19.97 -5.37 -25.35
CA THR A 146 -20.24 -6.74 -24.94
C THR A 146 -18.94 -7.41 -24.49
N GLY A 147 -18.89 -7.83 -23.23
CA GLY A 147 -17.72 -8.46 -22.62
C GLY A 147 -16.74 -7.50 -21.93
N SER A 148 -17.08 -6.21 -21.77
CA SER A 148 -16.33 -5.30 -20.90
C SER A 148 -16.28 -5.81 -19.46
N THR A 149 -15.16 -5.53 -18.80
CA THR A 149 -14.90 -5.88 -17.41
C THR A 149 -14.51 -4.65 -16.61
N LEU A 150 -14.66 -4.70 -15.29
CA LEU A 150 -14.20 -3.69 -14.35
C LEU A 150 -13.24 -4.36 -13.38
N CYS A 151 -12.00 -3.90 -13.34
CA CYS A 151 -10.93 -4.50 -12.54
C CYS A 151 -10.73 -6.01 -12.82
N GLY A 152 -11.02 -6.44 -14.05
CA GLY A 152 -10.95 -7.85 -14.48
C GLY A 152 -12.22 -8.67 -14.20
N HIS A 153 -13.27 -8.09 -13.62
CA HIS A 153 -14.52 -8.78 -13.33
C HIS A 153 -15.63 -8.37 -14.31
N ASN A 154 -16.38 -9.36 -14.79
CA ASN A 154 -17.54 -9.13 -15.64
C ASN A 154 -18.80 -8.75 -14.83
N LYS A 155 -19.89 -8.46 -15.53
CA LYS A 155 -21.19 -8.11 -14.94
C LYS A 155 -21.67 -9.12 -13.90
N ASP A 156 -21.55 -10.41 -14.18
CA ASP A 156 -22.10 -11.47 -13.35
C ASP A 156 -21.28 -11.65 -12.07
N ALA A 157 -19.94 -11.56 -12.18
CA ALA A 157 -19.05 -11.62 -11.03
C ALA A 157 -19.27 -10.44 -10.05
N LEU A 158 -19.62 -9.26 -10.56
CA LEU A 158 -19.95 -8.08 -9.74
C LEU A 158 -21.45 -7.96 -9.42
N GLU A 159 -22.29 -8.82 -10.00
CA GLU A 159 -23.76 -8.72 -9.94
C GLU A 159 -24.30 -7.35 -10.36
N ALA A 160 -23.60 -6.70 -11.31
CA ALA A 160 -23.78 -5.30 -11.68
C ALA A 160 -25.12 -4.99 -12.38
N GLY A 161 -25.91 -6.01 -12.73
CA GLY A 161 -27.25 -5.82 -13.31
C GLY A 161 -28.28 -5.31 -12.32
N GLU A 162 -28.16 -5.68 -11.05
CA GLU A 162 -29.10 -5.28 -9.99
C GLU A 162 -28.40 -4.48 -8.89
N LYS A 163 -27.10 -4.71 -8.70
CA LYS A 163 -26.31 -4.16 -7.62
C LYS A 163 -25.34 -3.14 -8.19
N TRP A 164 -25.47 -1.90 -7.76
CA TRP A 164 -24.55 -0.84 -8.17
C TRP A 164 -24.56 0.29 -7.16
N TRP A 165 -23.51 1.12 -7.22
CA TRP A 165 -23.32 2.20 -6.29
C TRP A 165 -23.05 3.53 -7.00
N SER A 166 -23.94 4.49 -6.79
CA SER A 166 -23.77 5.88 -7.20
C SER A 166 -24.49 6.84 -6.24
N GLY A 167 -24.59 8.12 -6.60
CA GLY A 167 -25.41 9.13 -5.91
C GLY A 167 -26.92 8.88 -6.00
N THR A 168 -27.42 8.05 -6.92
CA THR A 168 -28.86 7.81 -7.09
C THR A 168 -29.42 6.78 -6.09
N LYS A 169 -30.75 6.70 -5.97
CA LYS A 169 -31.43 5.84 -4.99
C LYS A 169 -31.45 4.37 -5.45
N ASN A 170 -30.35 3.65 -5.24
CA ASN A 170 -30.33 2.19 -5.24
C ASN A 170 -30.36 1.67 -3.79
N MET A 171 -31.21 0.68 -3.51
CA MET A 171 -31.27 0.00 -2.21
C MET A 171 -30.22 -1.11 -2.07
N LYS A 172 -29.63 -1.57 -3.18
CA LYS A 172 -28.61 -2.64 -3.22
C LYS A 172 -27.17 -2.13 -3.27
N LYS A 173 -26.91 -0.88 -2.83
CA LYS A 173 -25.56 -0.27 -2.83
C LYS A 173 -24.59 -1.08 -1.96
N LYS A 174 -25.02 -1.43 -0.75
CA LYS A 174 -24.22 -2.25 0.18
C LYS A 174 -23.89 -3.61 -0.43
N ASP A 175 -24.86 -4.26 -1.06
CA ASP A 175 -24.63 -5.55 -1.70
C ASP A 175 -23.61 -5.46 -2.85
N ALA A 176 -23.61 -4.35 -3.60
CA ALA A 176 -22.61 -4.10 -4.64
C ALA A 176 -21.20 -3.99 -4.04
N ILE A 177 -21.07 -3.22 -2.96
CA ILE A 177 -19.81 -3.05 -2.24
C ILE A 177 -19.33 -4.36 -1.63
N GLN A 178 -20.23 -5.10 -0.99
CA GLN A 178 -19.96 -6.43 -0.42
C GLN A 178 -19.41 -7.36 -1.50
N LYS A 179 -20.04 -7.37 -2.69
CA LYS A 179 -19.58 -8.21 -3.78
C LYS A 179 -18.18 -7.83 -4.25
N THR A 180 -17.92 -6.54 -4.47
CA THR A 180 -16.57 -6.05 -4.82
C THR A 180 -15.54 -6.37 -3.74
N TRP A 181 -15.91 -6.31 -2.46
CA TRP A 181 -15.03 -6.69 -1.37
C TRP A 181 -14.61 -8.16 -1.48
N GLU A 182 -15.59 -9.05 -1.64
CA GLU A 182 -15.37 -10.50 -1.75
C GLU A 182 -14.52 -10.89 -2.95
N VAL A 183 -14.82 -10.34 -4.14
CA VAL A 183 -14.20 -10.80 -5.39
C VAL A 183 -12.91 -10.05 -5.75
N THR A 184 -12.75 -8.82 -5.27
CA THR A 184 -11.58 -7.98 -5.61
C THR A 184 -10.71 -7.70 -4.39
N VAL A 185 -11.25 -7.05 -3.36
CA VAL A 185 -10.45 -6.56 -2.23
C VAL A 185 -9.76 -7.71 -1.49
N ASN A 186 -10.50 -8.78 -1.19
CA ASN A 186 -9.97 -9.94 -0.47
C ASN A 186 -8.78 -10.59 -1.19
N GLN A 187 -8.80 -10.62 -2.53
CA GLN A 187 -7.69 -11.16 -3.31
C GLN A 187 -6.42 -10.29 -3.23
N CYS A 188 -6.59 -8.98 -3.07
CA CYS A 188 -5.48 -8.05 -2.92
C CYS A 188 -4.88 -8.04 -1.50
N LEU A 189 -5.59 -8.63 -0.52
CA LEU A 189 -5.12 -8.79 0.85
C LEU A 189 -4.43 -10.13 1.10
N SER A 190 -4.26 -10.98 0.09
CA SER A 190 -3.79 -12.37 0.26
C SER A 190 -2.30 -12.53 0.57
N GLY A 191 -1.54 -11.44 0.81
CA GLY A 191 -0.14 -11.47 1.23
C GLY A 191 0.77 -12.40 0.42
N TYR A 192 1.25 -11.94 -0.73
CA TYR A 192 2.34 -12.61 -1.45
C TYR A 192 3.07 -11.61 -2.35
N SER A 193 4.35 -11.36 -2.08
CA SER A 193 5.20 -10.52 -2.92
C SER A 193 6.29 -11.38 -3.58
N GLN A 194 6.48 -11.22 -4.89
CA GLN A 194 7.62 -11.81 -5.63
C GLN A 194 8.92 -11.03 -5.34
N GLY A 195 9.25 -10.80 -4.05
CA GLY A 195 10.44 -10.04 -3.65
C GLY A 195 10.44 -8.58 -4.10
N THR A 196 9.26 -7.99 -4.33
CA THR A 196 9.14 -6.58 -4.72
C THR A 196 9.25 -5.70 -3.47
N ASP A 197 10.17 -4.74 -3.51
CA ASP A 197 10.36 -3.74 -2.46
C ASP A 197 9.12 -2.83 -2.30
N LEU A 198 8.77 -2.51 -1.05
CA LEU A 198 7.57 -1.73 -0.70
C LEU A 198 7.60 -0.31 -1.29
N VAL A 199 8.77 0.35 -1.31
CA VAL A 199 8.91 1.70 -1.88
C VAL A 199 8.69 1.65 -3.39
N SER A 200 9.29 0.67 -4.05
CA SER A 200 9.13 0.45 -5.49
C SER A 200 7.68 0.12 -5.87
N ALA A 201 6.98 -0.68 -5.06
CA ALA A 201 5.56 -0.98 -5.25
C ALA A 201 4.68 0.28 -5.08
N LEU A 202 4.97 1.11 -4.06
CA LEU A 202 4.24 2.35 -3.85
C LEU A 202 4.42 3.32 -5.02
N GLN A 203 5.63 3.44 -5.55
CA GLN A 203 5.91 4.29 -6.71
C GLN A 203 5.12 3.83 -7.94
N LYS A 204 5.11 2.52 -8.25
CA LYS A 204 4.32 1.95 -9.36
C LYS A 204 2.83 2.23 -9.22
N PHE A 205 2.29 2.19 -8.01
CA PHE A 205 0.92 2.59 -7.72
C PHE A 205 0.71 4.09 -8.00
N LYS A 206 1.57 4.95 -7.44
CA LYS A 206 1.49 6.40 -7.62
C LYS A 206 1.59 6.85 -9.08
N ASP A 207 2.34 6.13 -9.91
CA ASP A 207 2.44 6.41 -11.35
C ASP A 207 1.09 6.24 -12.09
N LYS A 208 0.09 5.60 -11.46
CA LYS A 208 -1.28 5.50 -11.99
C LYS A 208 -2.20 6.64 -11.57
N ILE A 209 -1.75 7.48 -10.64
CA ILE A 209 -2.51 8.62 -10.15
C ILE A 209 -2.29 9.82 -11.08
N LYS A 210 -3.37 10.32 -11.68
CA LYS A 210 -3.35 11.47 -12.58
C LYS A 210 -3.57 12.76 -11.79
N LYS A 211 -2.64 13.70 -11.89
CA LYS A 211 -2.82 15.06 -11.35
C LYS A 211 -3.74 15.86 -12.27
N THR A 212 -4.76 16.50 -11.71
CA THR A 212 -5.69 17.40 -12.41
C THR A 212 -5.90 18.68 -11.61
N ILE A 213 -6.45 19.71 -12.26
CA ILE A 213 -6.81 20.98 -11.61
C ILE A 213 -8.29 21.23 -11.92
N PHE A 214 -9.07 21.55 -10.89
CA PHE A 214 -10.47 21.93 -11.02
C PHE A 214 -10.78 23.02 -10.00
N ASP A 215 -11.28 24.17 -10.47
CA ASP A 215 -11.63 25.32 -9.62
C ASP A 215 -10.47 25.74 -8.69
N ASP A 216 -9.29 25.95 -9.29
CA ASP A 216 -8.01 26.26 -8.62
C ASP A 216 -7.50 25.24 -7.58
N GLU A 217 -8.21 24.12 -7.42
CA GLU A 217 -7.81 23.02 -6.55
C GLU A 217 -7.06 21.94 -7.32
N THR A 218 -5.87 21.58 -6.82
CA THR A 218 -5.14 20.41 -7.32
C THR A 218 -5.78 19.13 -6.78
N ARG A 219 -6.18 18.24 -7.70
CA ARG A 219 -6.76 16.94 -7.42
C ARG A 219 -5.91 15.82 -8.00
N TYR A 220 -6.01 14.64 -7.41
CA TYR A 220 -5.25 13.46 -7.81
C TYR A 220 -6.22 12.31 -8.03
N ILE A 221 -6.35 11.81 -9.26
CA ILE A 221 -7.39 10.86 -9.64
C ILE A 221 -6.77 9.51 -9.97
N LEU A 222 -7.28 8.46 -9.34
CA LEU A 222 -7.02 7.07 -9.69
C LEU A 222 -8.25 6.47 -10.38
N GLY A 223 -8.09 5.95 -11.59
CA GLY A 223 -9.17 5.31 -12.36
C GLY A 223 -9.82 6.20 -13.41
N GLU A 224 -11.06 5.88 -13.76
CA GLU A 224 -11.78 6.47 -14.89
C GLU A 224 -12.81 7.51 -14.45
N GLY A 225 -12.72 8.71 -15.05
CA GLY A 225 -13.58 9.85 -14.75
C GLY A 225 -13.03 10.73 -13.63
N GLY A 226 -13.90 11.20 -12.73
CA GLY A 226 -13.49 11.92 -11.51
C GLY A 226 -13.24 13.42 -11.66
N THR A 227 -13.59 14.01 -12.81
CA THR A 227 -13.53 15.46 -13.02
C THR A 227 -14.91 16.08 -12.73
N GLY A 228 -14.93 17.34 -12.27
CA GLY A 228 -16.17 18.09 -12.00
C GLY A 228 -16.49 18.31 -10.51
N TRP A 229 -17.71 18.79 -10.26
CA TRP A 229 -18.22 19.13 -8.92
C TRP A 229 -18.62 17.91 -8.06
N SER A 230 -18.99 16.79 -8.69
CA SER A 230 -19.34 15.53 -8.02
C SER A 230 -18.45 14.40 -8.56
N PRO A 231 -17.15 14.44 -8.26
CA PRO A 231 -16.20 13.47 -8.80
C PRO A 231 -16.49 12.06 -8.26
N CYS A 232 -16.17 11.03 -9.05
CA CYS A 232 -16.22 9.62 -8.67
C CYS A 232 -17.55 9.18 -8.06
N ASN A 233 -18.64 9.75 -8.56
CA ASN A 233 -19.99 9.56 -8.03
C ASN A 233 -20.69 8.30 -8.54
N GLY A 234 -20.06 7.50 -9.41
CA GLY A 234 -20.63 6.30 -10.01
C GLY A 234 -21.40 6.55 -11.32
N ASN A 235 -21.73 7.79 -11.68
CA ASN A 235 -22.41 8.07 -12.95
C ASN A 235 -21.37 8.27 -14.06
N ALA A 236 -21.13 7.21 -14.84
CA ALA A 236 -20.06 7.15 -15.84
C ALA A 236 -18.64 7.46 -15.29
N GLN A 237 -18.45 7.27 -13.98
CA GLN A 237 -17.19 7.52 -13.27
C GLN A 237 -16.99 6.47 -12.19
N VAL A 238 -15.89 5.73 -12.26
CA VAL A 238 -15.48 4.75 -11.24
C VAL A 238 -14.01 5.00 -10.91
N CYS A 239 -13.77 5.76 -9.85
CA CYS A 239 -12.45 6.31 -9.54
C CYS A 239 -12.32 6.66 -8.05
N VAL A 240 -11.14 7.14 -7.68
CA VAL A 240 -10.83 7.76 -6.40
C VAL A 240 -10.22 9.13 -6.65
N THR A 241 -10.72 10.18 -5.99
CA THR A 241 -10.15 11.53 -6.06
C THR A 241 -9.53 11.93 -4.73
N TYR A 242 -8.21 12.07 -4.68
CA TYR A 242 -7.46 12.46 -3.48
C TYR A 242 -7.21 13.96 -3.40
N TYR A 243 -7.11 14.42 -2.15
CA TYR A 243 -6.87 15.82 -1.76
C TYR A 243 -5.70 15.93 -0.77
N PRO A 244 -4.49 15.45 -1.11
CA PRO A 244 -3.36 15.37 -0.18
C PRO A 244 -2.87 16.75 0.31
N ASN A 245 -3.25 17.82 -0.36
CA ASN A 245 -2.90 19.20 0.00
C ASN A 245 -3.88 19.83 1.01
N ARG A 246 -5.02 19.17 1.32
CA ARG A 246 -5.95 19.64 2.35
C ARG A 246 -5.53 19.10 3.72
N THR A 247 -5.40 19.97 4.70
CA THR A 247 -4.99 19.61 6.07
C THR A 247 -5.96 18.66 6.76
N SER A 248 -7.25 18.75 6.44
CA SER A 248 -8.31 17.91 7.04
C SER A 248 -8.43 16.51 6.42
N THR A 249 -7.76 16.26 5.28
CA THR A 249 -7.93 15.03 4.50
C THR A 249 -6.63 14.25 4.43
N ASN A 250 -6.48 13.29 5.34
CA ASN A 250 -5.35 12.37 5.29
C ASN A 250 -5.44 11.45 4.07
N THR A 251 -4.29 11.10 3.52
CA THR A 251 -4.18 10.22 2.35
C THR A 251 -3.10 9.18 2.61
N TRP A 252 -3.49 7.91 2.71
CA TRP A 252 -2.62 6.83 3.21
C TRP A 252 -1.27 6.75 2.49
N TRP A 253 -1.26 6.91 1.15
CA TRP A 253 -0.01 6.79 0.37
C TRP A 253 0.94 7.95 0.61
N SER A 254 0.41 9.16 0.84
CA SER A 254 1.23 10.33 1.17
C SER A 254 1.85 10.19 2.56
N ASP A 255 1.09 9.66 3.52
CA ASP A 255 1.60 9.45 4.87
C ASP A 255 2.59 8.28 4.94
N LEU A 256 2.40 7.24 4.12
CA LEU A 256 3.34 6.14 4.00
C LEU A 256 4.69 6.60 3.43
N GLU A 257 4.70 7.50 2.44
CA GLU A 257 5.96 8.10 1.94
C GLU A 257 6.70 8.89 3.03
N LYS A 258 5.97 9.69 3.81
CA LYS A 258 6.54 10.42 4.96
C LYS A 258 7.13 9.43 5.98
N ALA A 259 6.44 8.32 6.22
CA ALA A 259 6.88 7.29 7.15
C ALA A 259 8.18 6.61 6.70
N PHE A 260 8.38 6.36 5.41
CA PHE A 260 9.66 5.83 4.91
C PHE A 260 10.84 6.75 5.24
N VAL A 261 10.69 8.05 5.03
CA VAL A 261 11.73 9.03 5.34
C VAL A 261 12.03 9.08 6.84
N GLN A 262 11.00 8.92 7.69
CA GLN A 262 11.18 8.89 9.14
C GLN A 262 11.83 7.59 9.62
N ASP A 263 11.40 6.44 9.10
CA ASP A 263 11.95 5.12 9.42
C ASP A 263 13.45 5.06 9.07
N GLU A 264 13.84 5.53 7.87
CA GLU A 264 15.24 5.57 7.46
C GLU A 264 16.10 6.43 8.39
N LYS A 265 15.59 7.58 8.85
CA LYS A 265 16.30 8.45 9.81
C LYS A 265 16.48 7.76 11.16
N ILE A 266 15.44 7.09 11.66
CA ILE A 266 15.48 6.37 12.93
C ILE A 266 16.48 5.21 12.85
N GLU A 267 16.47 4.44 11.76
CA GLU A 267 17.41 3.33 11.57
C GLU A 267 18.87 3.81 11.49
N LYS A 268 19.13 4.93 10.81
CA LYS A 268 20.47 5.55 10.81
C LYS A 268 20.91 5.95 12.21
N GLN A 269 20.04 6.60 12.99
CA GLN A 269 20.34 7.01 14.37
C GLN A 269 20.62 5.81 15.27
N ARG A 270 19.82 4.73 15.17
CA ARG A 270 20.04 3.48 15.92
C ARG A 270 21.39 2.85 15.59
N ALA A 271 21.73 2.79 14.30
CA ALA A 271 23.02 2.24 13.85
C ALA A 271 24.23 3.07 14.33
N GLU A 272 24.12 4.40 14.33
CA GLU A 272 25.16 5.29 14.86
C GLU A 272 25.32 5.17 16.37
N GLU A 273 24.21 5.11 17.12
CA GLU A 273 24.25 4.92 18.56
C GLU A 273 24.87 3.58 18.94
N GLU A 274 24.54 2.52 18.21
CA GLU A 274 25.09 1.18 18.43
C GLU A 274 26.59 1.14 18.15
N LYS A 275 27.04 1.76 17.05
CA LYS A 275 28.47 1.93 16.77
C LYS A 275 29.18 2.67 17.89
N ARG A 276 28.56 3.74 18.44
CA ARG A 276 29.12 4.50 19.55
C ARG A 276 29.21 3.66 20.83
N LYS A 277 28.20 2.85 21.14
CA LYS A 277 28.22 1.93 22.28
C LYS A 277 29.35 0.90 22.15
N GLN A 278 29.49 0.27 20.98
CA GLN A 278 30.57 -0.68 20.71
C GLN A 278 31.97 -0.07 20.85
N GLN A 279 32.17 1.16 20.35
CA GLN A 279 33.44 1.89 20.52
C GLN A 279 33.73 2.23 22.00
N GLN A 280 32.71 2.64 22.76
CA GLN A 280 32.88 2.92 24.20
C GLN A 280 33.19 1.66 25.00
N GLU A 281 32.57 0.53 24.67
CA GLU A 281 32.85 -0.76 25.30
C GLU A 281 34.26 -1.27 24.97
N ALA A 282 34.71 -1.12 23.73
CA ALA A 282 36.08 -1.43 23.33
C ALA A 282 37.10 -0.58 24.10
N ALA A 283 36.89 0.75 24.18
CA ALA A 283 37.76 1.65 24.92
C ALA A 283 37.80 1.37 26.43
N LYS A 284 36.68 0.92 27.04
CA LYS A 284 36.64 0.49 28.45
C LYS A 284 37.41 -0.81 28.67
N LYS A 285 37.33 -1.78 27.75
CA LYS A 285 38.10 -3.03 27.83
C LYS A 285 39.61 -2.78 27.74
N ASP A 286 40.04 -1.86 26.89
CA ASP A 286 41.47 -1.53 26.75
C ASP A 286 42.04 -0.78 27.97
N LYS A 287 41.24 0.08 28.63
CA LYS A 287 41.65 0.72 29.89
C LYS A 287 41.86 -0.29 31.03
N ASN A 288 40.94 -1.23 31.21
CA ASN A 288 41.08 -2.27 32.23
C ASN A 288 42.31 -3.17 31.97
N LYS A 289 42.68 -3.39 30.70
CA LYS A 289 43.87 -4.17 30.33
C LYS A 289 45.18 -3.42 30.52
N THR A 290 45.15 -2.08 30.50
CA THR A 290 46.35 -1.24 30.67
C THR A 290 46.68 -0.98 32.14
N GLU A 291 45.69 -1.00 33.03
CA GLU A 291 45.90 -0.88 34.48
C GLU A 291 46.53 -2.14 35.10
N ASP A 292 46.22 -3.35 34.57
CA ASP A 292 46.84 -4.61 35.02
C ASP A 292 48.35 -4.70 34.68
N ILE A 293 48.85 -3.93 33.71
CA ILE A 293 50.27 -3.95 33.32
C ILE A 293 51.12 -2.99 34.18
N LYS A 294 50.50 -2.05 34.93
CA LYS A 294 51.23 -1.08 35.76
C LYS A 294 51.45 -1.49 37.22
N SER A 295 50.97 -2.65 37.65
CA SER A 295 51.22 -3.19 38.99
C SER A 295 52.06 -4.47 38.94
N THR A 296 53.33 -4.35 38.54
CA THR A 296 54.33 -5.40 38.82
C THR A 296 55.45 -4.79 39.66
N THR A 297 55.30 -4.88 40.98
CA THR A 297 56.41 -4.72 41.93
C THR A 297 56.98 -6.11 42.20
N PRO A 298 58.30 -6.33 42.10
CA PRO A 298 58.88 -7.63 42.42
C PRO A 298 58.90 -7.77 43.95
N THR A 299 58.27 -8.79 44.49
CA THR A 299 58.47 -9.18 45.90
C THR A 299 58.86 -10.64 45.97
N THR A 300 60.05 -10.81 46.51
CA THR A 300 60.87 -12.00 46.69
C THR A 300 60.30 -12.91 47.77
N ASN A 301 60.36 -14.23 47.51
CA ASN A 301 60.40 -15.39 48.41
C ASN A 301 59.50 -15.39 49.67
N GLN A 302 58.63 -16.40 49.81
CA GLN A 302 58.96 -17.61 50.59
C GLN A 302 57.80 -18.63 50.60
N THR A 303 58.22 -19.88 50.64
CA THR A 303 57.52 -21.16 50.73
C THR A 303 56.63 -21.29 51.98
N GLU A 304 55.41 -21.82 51.85
CA GLU A 304 54.93 -22.91 52.72
C GLU A 304 53.58 -23.50 52.25
N GLN A 305 53.51 -24.83 52.24
CA GLN A 305 52.35 -25.68 52.01
C GLN A 305 51.33 -25.58 53.15
N ASN A 306 50.03 -25.53 52.85
CA ASN A 306 49.15 -26.69 53.10
C ASN A 306 47.70 -26.51 52.61
N LYS A 307 47.09 -27.67 52.37
CA LYS A 307 45.84 -27.93 51.68
C LYS A 307 44.58 -27.45 52.41
N THR A 308 43.54 -27.24 51.59
CA THR A 308 42.15 -27.77 51.70
C THR A 308 41.06 -26.69 51.81
N ALA A 309 40.47 -26.30 50.67
CA ALA A 309 39.14 -25.69 50.59
C ALA A 309 38.57 -25.77 49.15
N THR A 310 38.44 -26.99 48.62
CA THR A 310 37.61 -27.29 47.44
C THR A 310 36.14 -27.22 47.82
N LEU A 311 35.49 -26.06 47.68
CA LEU A 311 34.02 -25.96 47.71
C LEU A 311 33.41 -24.66 47.13
N HIS A 312 34.20 -23.67 46.69
CA HIS A 312 33.64 -22.39 46.22
C HIS A 312 33.79 -22.11 44.70
N GLU A 313 34.38 -23.03 43.95
CA GLU A 313 34.61 -22.86 42.49
C GLU A 313 33.48 -23.47 41.63
N THR A 314 32.62 -24.31 42.20
CA THR A 314 31.57 -25.02 41.45
C THR A 314 30.27 -24.23 41.29
N MET A 315 30.10 -23.08 41.97
CA MET A 315 28.89 -22.25 41.84
C MET A 315 28.96 -21.12 40.81
N ARG A 316 30.09 -20.93 40.12
CA ARG A 316 30.17 -19.94 39.02
C ARG A 316 29.91 -20.53 37.62
N LYS A 317 29.60 -21.84 37.54
CA LYS A 317 29.44 -22.59 36.28
C LYS A 317 27.99 -22.99 35.95
N LEU A 318 27.00 -22.39 36.61
CA LEU A 318 25.58 -22.61 36.36
C LEU A 318 24.82 -21.28 36.36
N ASN A 319 25.04 -20.46 35.34
CA ASN A 319 24.06 -19.49 34.82
C ASN A 319 24.68 -18.81 33.60
N LEU A 320 24.36 -19.35 32.41
CA LEU A 320 24.15 -18.66 31.13
C LEU A 320 24.05 -19.74 30.04
N THR A 321 23.05 -20.61 30.18
CA THR A 321 22.50 -21.40 29.08
C THR A 321 21.13 -20.79 28.78
N SER A 322 21.10 -19.84 27.85
CA SER A 322 19.88 -19.44 27.15
C SER A 322 20.22 -19.41 25.68
N GLY A 323 19.82 -20.48 24.99
CA GLY A 323 19.96 -20.61 23.56
C GLY A 323 18.98 -19.68 22.86
N THR A 324 19.52 -18.66 22.20
CA THR A 324 18.83 -17.97 21.11
C THR A 324 19.73 -18.12 19.88
N PRO A 325 19.24 -18.69 18.77
CA PRO A 325 20.07 -18.90 17.59
C PRO A 325 20.53 -17.55 17.01
N ILE A 326 21.83 -17.43 16.82
CA ILE A 326 22.50 -16.32 16.15
C ILE A 326 22.06 -16.37 14.67
N ILE A 327 21.10 -15.52 14.32
CA ILE A 327 20.79 -15.25 12.91
C ILE A 327 21.95 -14.40 12.37
N PRO A 328 22.63 -14.82 11.29
CA PRO A 328 23.71 -14.04 10.70
C PRO A 328 23.16 -12.72 10.14
N PRO A 329 23.92 -11.60 10.25
CA PRO A 329 23.50 -10.34 9.66
C PRO A 329 23.38 -10.50 8.13
N SER A 330 22.19 -10.23 7.63
CA SER A 330 21.81 -10.20 6.22
C SER A 330 22.80 -9.38 5.39
N SER A 331 23.54 -10.06 4.53
CA SER A 331 24.63 -9.54 3.68
C SER A 331 24.14 -8.71 2.48
N TRP A 332 23.23 -7.77 2.68
CA TRP A 332 22.63 -6.98 1.59
C TRP A 332 23.41 -5.69 1.22
N LEU A 333 24.53 -5.39 1.88
CA LEU A 333 25.25 -4.11 1.70
C LEU A 333 26.51 -4.15 0.81
N LEU A 334 26.69 -5.15 -0.07
CA LEU A 334 27.88 -5.25 -0.94
C LEU A 334 27.60 -5.41 -2.44
N ARG A 335 26.51 -4.84 -2.98
CA ARG A 335 26.32 -4.72 -4.44
C ARG A 335 25.89 -3.32 -4.86
N ALA A 336 26.78 -2.34 -4.70
CA ALA A 336 26.63 -1.04 -5.36
C ALA A 336 27.97 -0.31 -5.61
N VAL A 337 29.09 -1.02 -5.63
CA VAL A 337 30.37 -0.45 -6.06
C VAL A 337 31.09 -1.53 -6.85
N PHE A 338 30.81 -1.63 -8.15
CA PHE A 338 31.67 -2.16 -9.23
C PHE A 338 30.80 -2.37 -10.47
N LEU A 339 30.42 -1.29 -11.13
CA LEU A 339 30.28 -1.26 -12.59
C LEU A 339 30.84 0.08 -13.05
N ILE A 340 32.07 0.00 -13.54
CA ILE A 340 32.69 0.94 -14.49
C ILE A 340 32.09 0.62 -15.86
#